data_AF-A0A662UF69-F1
#
_entry.id   AF-A0A662UF69-F1
#
_cell.length_a   1.000
_cell.length_b   1.000
_cell.length_c   1.000
_cell.angle_alpha   90.00
_cell.angle_beta   90.00
_cell.angle_gamma   90.00
#
_symmetry.space_group_name_H-M   'P 1'
#
loop_
_entity.id
_entity.type
_entity.pdbx_description
1 polymer ?
#
loop_
_entity_poly.entity_id
_entity_poly.type
_entity_poly.pdbx_seq_one_letter_code
_entity_poly.pdbx_strand_id
1 'polypeptide(L)'
;MGKITSGAKAGLIGGMLSGVMAGSINYMQMTLFKEEYLKMMRETLREVINKAGGQLPSGMSLEQLVELSYNIGKIWGSIGAMVIFLIIGVIAGIVYALVYGKLPTKSPIFKALIVTLTIYVIWTIISNVFALRIGVSSFRAMPQTFMVIGYVLGFVEYCILGLVIGALHYKWYIRTAE
;
A
#
# COMPACT_ATOMS: atom_id res chain seq x y z
N MET A 1 -23.35 -18.99 -3.91
CA MET A 1 -21.91 -18.67 -4.10
C MET A 1 -21.14 -19.21 -2.90
N GLY A 2 -19.98 -19.83 -3.07
CA GLY A 2 -19.23 -20.42 -1.94
C GLY A 2 -18.68 -19.37 -0.97
N LYS A 3 -18.48 -19.76 0.30
CA LYS A 3 -17.96 -18.89 1.37
C LYS A 3 -16.64 -18.20 0.98
N ILE A 4 -15.66 -19.00 0.54
CA ILE A 4 -14.33 -18.51 0.13
C ILE A 4 -14.43 -17.64 -1.12
N THR A 5 -15.20 -18.07 -2.12
CA THR A 5 -15.37 -17.32 -3.37
C THR A 5 -16.02 -15.96 -3.13
N SER A 6 -17.01 -15.89 -2.25
CA SER A 6 -17.65 -14.63 -1.83
C SER A 6 -16.65 -13.70 -1.14
N GLY A 7 -15.84 -14.24 -0.21
CA GLY A 7 -14.77 -13.50 0.45
C GLY A 7 -13.72 -12.96 -0.53
N ALA A 8 -13.22 -13.81 -1.43
CA ALA A 8 -12.22 -13.43 -2.44
C ALA A 8 -12.76 -12.35 -3.38
N LYS A 9 -14.01 -12.45 -3.85
CA LYS A 9 -14.62 -11.43 -4.71
C LYS A 9 -14.84 -10.10 -3.97
N ALA A 10 -15.30 -10.15 -2.73
CA ALA A 10 -15.46 -8.97 -1.90
C ALA A 10 -14.10 -8.29 -1.64
N GLY A 11 -13.07 -9.11 -1.39
CA GLY A 11 -11.68 -8.71 -1.28
C GLY A 11 -11.12 -8.06 -2.53
N LEU A 12 -11.41 -8.62 -3.71
CA LEU A 12 -10.99 -8.03 -4.98
C LEU A 12 -11.58 -6.63 -5.20
N ILE A 13 -12.88 -6.45 -4.95
CA ILE A 13 -13.53 -5.14 -5.12
C ILE A 13 -13.02 -4.14 -4.07
N GLY A 14 -12.88 -4.57 -2.81
CA GLY A 14 -12.32 -3.73 -1.76
C GLY A 14 -10.87 -3.34 -2.05
N GLY A 15 -10.07 -4.28 -2.54
CA GLY A 15 -8.68 -4.06 -2.94
C GLY A 15 -8.56 -3.14 -4.15
N MET A 16 -9.49 -3.22 -5.09
CA MET A 16 -9.54 -2.31 -6.24
C MET A 16 -9.84 -0.87 -5.80
N LEU A 17 -10.87 -0.67 -4.96
CA LEU A 17 -11.23 0.65 -4.46
C LEU A 17 -10.12 1.27 -3.62
N SER A 18 -9.57 0.48 -2.68
CA SER A 18 -8.47 0.92 -1.81
C SER A 18 -7.19 1.14 -2.61
N GLY A 19 -6.94 0.31 -3.63
CA GLY A 19 -5.79 0.43 -4.51
C GLY A 19 -5.84 1.69 -5.37
N VAL A 20 -6.99 2.03 -5.97
CA VAL A 20 -7.17 3.30 -6.70
C VAL A 20 -6.89 4.49 -5.79
N MET A 21 -7.39 4.43 -4.55
CA MET A 21 -7.13 5.47 -3.55
C MET A 21 -5.63 5.55 -3.20
N ALA A 22 -4.98 4.43 -2.91
CA ALA A 22 -3.55 4.36 -2.61
C ALA A 22 -2.67 4.84 -3.76
N GLY A 23 -2.97 4.44 -5.00
CA GLY A 23 -2.27 4.92 -6.19
C GLY A 23 -2.42 6.43 -6.36
N SER A 24 -3.63 6.95 -6.17
CA SER A 24 -3.91 8.39 -6.25
C SER A 24 -3.18 9.17 -5.16
N ILE A 25 -3.20 8.68 -3.93
CA ILE A 25 -2.49 9.26 -2.78
C ILE A 25 -0.99 9.26 -3.03
N ASN A 26 -0.40 8.15 -3.48
CA ASN A 26 1.02 8.07 -3.79
C ASN A 26 1.41 9.07 -4.89
N TYR A 27 0.61 9.17 -5.95
CA TYR A 27 0.84 10.14 -7.01
C TYR A 27 0.81 11.58 -6.48
N MET A 28 -0.19 11.92 -5.66
CA MET A 28 -0.33 13.25 -5.04
C MET A 28 0.82 13.53 -4.08
N GLN A 29 1.19 12.58 -3.22
CA GLN A 29 2.31 12.71 -2.28
C GLN A 29 3.62 12.97 -3.01
N MET A 30 3.94 12.19 -4.05
CA MET A 30 5.16 12.43 -4.83
C MET A 30 5.12 13.78 -5.56
N THR A 31 3.95 14.25 -5.97
CA THR A 31 3.79 15.56 -6.63
C THR A 31 3.94 16.72 -5.64
N LEU A 32 3.34 16.63 -4.46
CA LEU A 32 3.37 17.67 -3.42
C LEU A 32 4.76 17.79 -2.78
N PHE A 33 5.46 16.67 -2.60
CA PHE A 33 6.79 16.61 -1.99
C PHE A 33 7.89 16.36 -3.04
N LYS A 34 7.69 16.91 -4.25
CA LYS A 34 8.58 16.67 -5.40
C LYS A 34 10.04 16.96 -5.07
N GLU A 35 10.32 18.09 -4.44
CA GLU A 35 11.69 18.53 -4.16
C GLU A 35 12.40 17.58 -3.17
N GLU A 36 11.68 17.10 -2.15
CA GLU A 36 12.16 16.11 -1.21
C GLU A 36 12.48 14.78 -1.90
N TYR A 37 11.60 14.34 -2.81
CA TYR A 37 11.84 13.13 -3.61
C TYR A 37 13.02 13.29 -4.58
N LEU A 38 13.14 14.43 -5.26
CA LEU A 38 14.27 14.70 -6.16
C LEU A 38 15.59 14.73 -5.40
N LYS A 39 15.62 15.36 -4.22
CA LYS A 39 16.79 15.37 -3.34
C LYS A 39 17.17 13.96 -2.91
N MET A 40 16.20 13.17 -2.44
CA MET A 40 16.41 11.77 -2.06
C MET A 40 16.95 10.92 -3.21
N MET A 41 16.37 11.05 -4.41
CA MET A 41 16.79 10.33 -5.60
C MET A 41 18.20 10.73 -6.01
N ARG A 42 18.54 12.02 -5.94
CA ARG A 42 19.89 12.52 -6.22
C ARG A 42 20.92 11.93 -5.26
N GLU A 43 20.64 11.93 -3.96
CA GLU A 43 21.52 11.34 -2.95
C GLU A 43 21.68 9.83 -3.17
N THR A 44 20.57 9.11 -3.39
CA THR A 44 20.57 7.66 -3.62
C THR A 44 21.34 7.29 -4.89
N LEU A 45 21.10 7.98 -6.01
CA LEU A 45 21.79 7.72 -7.27
C LEU A 45 23.29 8.06 -7.18
N ARG A 46 23.66 9.16 -6.50
CA ARG A 46 25.08 9.48 -6.24
C ARG A 46 25.76 8.37 -5.44
N GLU A 47 25.11 7.89 -4.39
CA GLU A 47 25.66 6.79 -3.60
C GLU A 47 25.83 5.51 -4.42
N VAL A 48 24.84 5.14 -5.24
CA VAL A 48 24.89 3.96 -6.08
C VAL A 48 26.00 4.08 -7.13
N ILE A 49 26.10 5.22 -7.81
CA ILE A 49 27.15 5.50 -8.80
C ILE A 49 28.54 5.40 -8.16
N ASN A 50 28.72 6.03 -7.00
CA ASN A 50 30.00 6.04 -6.29
C ASN A 50 30.39 4.66 -5.75
N LYS A 51 29.44 3.87 -5.24
CA LYS A 51 29.69 2.55 -4.66
C LYS A 51 29.82 1.44 -5.70
N ALA A 52 29.05 1.50 -6.79
CA ALA A 52 29.01 0.46 -7.82
C ALA A 52 30.00 0.71 -8.97
N GLY A 53 30.74 1.83 -8.96
CA GLY A 53 31.57 2.24 -10.10
C GLY A 53 30.76 2.50 -11.36
N GLY A 54 29.46 2.76 -11.21
CA GLY A 54 28.52 2.85 -12.31
C GLY A 54 28.77 4.11 -13.13
N GLN A 55 28.97 3.96 -14.44
CA GLN A 55 28.96 5.10 -15.34
C GLN A 55 27.51 5.55 -15.54
N LEU A 56 27.30 6.87 -15.59
CA LEU A 56 26.01 7.41 -16.03
C LEU A 56 25.70 6.86 -17.44
N PRO A 57 24.43 6.58 -17.76
CA PRO A 57 24.03 6.26 -19.13
C PRO A 57 24.62 7.28 -20.09
N SER A 58 25.21 6.81 -21.19
CA SER A 58 26.02 7.65 -22.10
C SER A 58 25.28 8.91 -22.53
N GLY A 59 25.84 10.07 -22.20
CA GLY A 59 25.32 11.39 -22.57
C GLY A 59 24.26 11.98 -21.62
N MET A 60 23.86 11.28 -20.56
CA MET A 60 22.87 11.79 -19.59
C MET A 60 23.56 12.42 -18.38
N SER A 61 23.14 13.64 -18.00
CA SER A 61 23.57 14.24 -16.74
C SER A 61 22.90 13.57 -15.54
N LEU A 62 23.49 13.69 -14.35
CA LEU A 62 22.88 13.17 -13.13
C LEU A 62 21.47 13.75 -12.90
N GLU A 63 21.31 15.04 -13.16
CA GLU A 63 20.04 15.76 -13.00
C GLU A 63 18.96 15.23 -13.95
N GLN A 64 19.32 14.93 -15.20
CA GLN A 64 18.40 14.30 -16.17
C GLN A 64 17.98 12.90 -15.71
N LEU A 65 18.93 12.11 -15.20
CA LEU A 65 18.63 10.78 -14.67
C LEU A 65 17.70 10.84 -13.45
N VAL A 66 17.94 11.78 -12.54
CA VAL A 66 17.11 12.00 -11.34
C VAL A 66 15.68 12.36 -11.73
N GLU A 67 15.49 13.29 -12.66
CA GLU A 67 14.15 13.68 -13.13
C GLU A 67 13.43 12.52 -13.84
N LEU A 68 14.16 11.76 -14.67
CA LEU A 68 13.62 10.57 -15.34
C LEU A 68 13.18 9.52 -14.31
N SER A 69 14.04 9.18 -13.35
CA SER A 69 13.74 8.23 -12.28
C SER A 69 12.56 8.69 -11.43
N TYR A 70 12.47 9.98 -11.10
CA TYR A 70 11.34 10.53 -10.37
C TYR A 70 10.02 10.37 -11.15
N ASN A 71 10.00 10.73 -12.44
CA ASN A 71 8.78 10.64 -13.25
C ASN A 71 8.33 9.18 -13.44
N ILE A 72 9.27 8.28 -13.72
CA ILE A 72 9.00 6.84 -13.83
C ILE A 72 8.52 6.30 -12.48
N GLY A 73 9.23 6.61 -11.39
CA GLY A 73 8.90 6.17 -10.04
C GLY A 73 7.52 6.66 -9.57
N LYS A 74 7.14 7.89 -9.94
CA LYS A 74 5.81 8.42 -9.64
C LYS A 74 4.70 7.61 -10.28
N ILE A 75 4.84 7.28 -11.56
CA ILE A 75 3.82 6.53 -12.30
C ILE A 75 3.80 5.06 -11.83
N TRP A 76 4.96 4.40 -11.88
CA TRP A 76 5.07 2.98 -11.55
C TRP A 76 4.87 2.67 -10.07
N GLY A 77 5.28 3.57 -9.17
CA GLY A 77 4.98 3.44 -7.75
C GLY A 77 3.48 3.50 -7.48
N SER A 78 2.76 4.37 -8.19
CA SER A 78 1.30 4.50 -8.05
C SER A 78 0.58 3.27 -8.62
N ILE A 79 0.99 2.77 -9.79
CA ILE A 79 0.47 1.51 -10.36
C ILE A 79 0.81 0.33 -9.44
N GLY A 80 2.03 0.28 -8.91
CA GLY A 80 2.48 -0.75 -7.98
C GLY A 80 1.62 -0.79 -6.71
N ALA A 81 1.31 0.37 -6.14
CA ALA A 81 0.41 0.47 -4.99
C ALA A 81 -0.98 -0.10 -5.30
N MET A 82 -1.54 0.20 -6.48
CA MET A 82 -2.84 -0.35 -6.91
C MET A 82 -2.80 -1.89 -6.99
N VAL A 83 -1.76 -2.45 -7.61
CA VAL A 83 -1.60 -3.90 -7.77
C VAL A 83 -1.42 -4.60 -6.43
N ILE A 84 -0.61 -4.03 -5.54
CA ILE A 84 -0.39 -4.57 -4.18
C ILE A 84 -1.71 -4.62 -3.41
N PHE A 85 -2.51 -3.56 -3.45
CA PHE A 85 -3.80 -3.54 -2.76
C PHE A 85 -4.83 -4.51 -3.34
N LEU A 86 -4.79 -4.82 -4.64
CA LEU A 86 -5.59 -5.90 -5.21
C LEU A 86 -5.23 -7.25 -4.58
N ILE A 87 -3.92 -7.55 -4.48
CA ILE A 87 -3.43 -8.80 -3.88
C ILE A 87 -3.80 -8.87 -2.40
N ILE A 88 -3.51 -7.81 -1.64
CA ILE A 88 -3.86 -7.70 -0.21
C ILE A 88 -5.36 -7.84 -0.03
N GLY A 89 -6.17 -7.22 -0.88
CA GLY A 89 -7.61 -7.28 -0.80
C GLY A 89 -8.15 -8.70 -0.97
N VAL A 90 -7.67 -9.44 -1.98
CA VAL A 90 -8.05 -10.84 -2.16
C VAL A 90 -7.65 -11.69 -0.95
N ILE A 91 -6.41 -11.54 -0.46
CA ILE A 91 -5.92 -12.27 0.73
C ILE A 91 -6.79 -11.93 1.95
N ALA A 92 -7.02 -10.65 2.22
CA ALA A 92 -7.83 -10.19 3.34
C ALA A 92 -9.27 -10.72 3.25
N GLY A 93 -9.86 -10.73 2.06
CA GLY A 93 -11.20 -11.26 1.82
C GLY A 93 -11.30 -12.77 2.08
N ILE A 94 -10.29 -13.54 1.67
CA ILE A 94 -10.21 -14.98 1.95
C ILE A 94 -10.03 -15.23 3.46
N VAL A 95 -9.09 -14.53 4.09
CA VAL A 95 -8.84 -14.64 5.54
C VAL A 95 -10.11 -14.31 6.32
N TYR A 96 -10.76 -13.20 5.99
CA TYR A 96 -12.01 -12.77 6.60
C TYR A 96 -13.10 -13.84 6.48
N ALA A 97 -13.29 -14.42 5.28
CA ALA A 97 -14.24 -15.51 5.11
C ALA A 97 -13.89 -16.72 5.99
N LEU A 98 -12.62 -17.12 6.09
CA LEU A 98 -12.21 -18.24 6.94
C LEU A 98 -12.51 -18.00 8.41
N VAL A 99 -12.21 -16.81 8.93
CA VAL A 99 -12.32 -16.50 10.36
C VAL A 99 -13.65 -15.89 10.77
N TYR A 100 -14.56 -15.58 9.84
CA TYR A 100 -15.82 -14.88 10.11
C TYR A 100 -16.60 -15.43 11.32
N GLY A 101 -16.77 -16.76 11.39
CA GLY A 101 -17.52 -17.41 12.48
C GLY A 101 -16.79 -17.45 13.83
N LYS A 102 -15.48 -17.16 13.85
CA LYS A 102 -14.63 -17.19 15.05
C LYS A 102 -14.48 -15.81 15.70
N LEU A 103 -14.88 -14.74 15.01
CA LEU A 103 -14.76 -13.38 15.51
C LEU A 103 -15.90 -13.04 16.47
N PRO A 104 -15.61 -12.39 17.62
CA PRO A 104 -16.55 -12.23 18.74
C PRO A 104 -17.65 -11.19 18.49
N THR A 105 -17.50 -10.34 17.47
CA THR A 105 -18.48 -9.29 17.17
C THR A 105 -19.65 -9.87 16.36
N LYS A 106 -20.84 -9.25 16.40
CA LYS A 106 -21.97 -9.68 15.54
C LYS A 106 -21.98 -8.98 14.19
N SER A 107 -21.48 -7.74 14.13
CA SER A 107 -21.49 -6.94 12.90
C SER A 107 -20.45 -7.45 11.87
N PRO A 108 -20.87 -7.81 10.65
CA PRO A 108 -19.96 -8.23 9.57
C PRO A 108 -18.91 -7.16 9.24
N ILE A 109 -19.31 -5.89 9.29
CA ILE A 109 -18.43 -4.76 9.01
C ILE A 109 -17.33 -4.67 10.07
N PHE A 110 -17.70 -4.72 11.36
CA PHE A 110 -16.70 -4.69 12.43
C PHE A 110 -15.75 -5.89 12.39
N LYS A 111 -16.26 -7.08 12.06
CA LYS A 111 -15.40 -8.26 11.85
C LYS A 111 -14.36 -8.03 10.75
N ALA A 112 -14.78 -7.47 9.61
CA ALA A 112 -13.88 -7.20 8.50
C ALA A 112 -12.87 -6.08 8.81
N LEU A 113 -13.28 -5.05 9.56
CA LEU A 113 -12.39 -4.01 10.07
C LEU A 113 -11.31 -4.58 10.99
N ILE A 114 -11.66 -5.49 11.90
CA ILE A 114 -10.67 -6.16 12.77
C ILE A 114 -9.61 -6.87 11.92
N VAL A 115 -10.03 -7.65 10.92
CA VAL A 115 -9.10 -8.40 10.06
C VAL A 115 -8.20 -7.45 9.26
N THR A 116 -8.78 -6.47 8.59
CA THR A 116 -8.02 -5.54 7.72
C THR A 116 -7.10 -4.63 8.52
N LEU A 117 -7.52 -4.12 9.67
CA LEU A 117 -6.67 -3.32 10.55
C LEU A 117 -5.55 -4.14 11.20
N THR A 118 -5.80 -5.42 11.50
CA THR A 118 -4.74 -6.33 11.96
C THR A 118 -3.68 -6.51 10.86
N ILE A 119 -4.11 -6.70 9.61
CA ILE A 119 -3.19 -6.79 8.47
C ILE A 119 -2.40 -5.48 8.31
N TYR A 120 -3.05 -4.32 8.44
CA TYR A 120 -2.39 -3.02 8.41
C TYR A 120 -1.29 -2.87 9.47
N VAL A 121 -1.58 -3.25 10.72
CA VAL A 121 -0.60 -3.19 11.82
C VAL A 121 0.58 -4.11 11.53
N ILE A 122 0.32 -5.37 11.12
CA ILE A 122 1.37 -6.34 10.77
C ILE A 122 2.23 -5.80 9.63
N TRP A 123 1.59 -5.29 8.57
CA TRP A 123 2.28 -4.74 7.41
C TRP A 123 3.16 -3.54 7.79
N THR A 124 2.63 -2.62 8.59
CA THR A 124 3.36 -1.45 9.07
C THR A 124 4.59 -1.84 9.88
N ILE A 125 4.48 -2.84 10.76
CA ILE A 125 5.61 -3.36 11.53
C ILE A 125 6.67 -3.97 10.59
N ILE A 126 6.24 -4.83 9.65
CA ILE A 126 7.15 -5.46 8.70
C ILE A 126 7.88 -4.41 7.86
N SER A 127 7.16 -3.44 7.28
CA SER A 127 7.75 -2.39 6.45
C SER A 127 8.77 -1.55 7.21
N ASN A 128 8.49 -1.17 8.46
CA ASN A 128 9.42 -0.42 9.30
C ASN A 128 10.68 -1.25 9.63
N VAL A 129 10.52 -2.52 10.00
CA VAL A 129 11.67 -3.41 10.29
C VAL A 129 12.52 -3.63 9.04
N PHE A 130 11.90 -3.79 7.88
CA PHE A 130 12.60 -3.94 6.61
C PHE A 130 13.37 -2.67 6.25
N ALA A 131 12.74 -1.50 6.36
CA ALA A 131 13.39 -0.21 6.08
C ALA A 131 14.63 0.02 6.96
N LEU A 132 14.57 -0.35 8.25
CA LEU A 132 15.70 -0.26 9.17
C LEU A 132 16.85 -1.22 8.80
N ARG A 133 16.55 -2.42 8.29
CA ARG A 133 17.57 -3.43 7.94
C ARG A 133 18.31 -3.16 6.65
N ILE A 134 17.66 -2.56 5.65
CA ILE A 134 18.30 -2.29 4.35
C ILE A 134 19.22 -1.05 4.43
N GLY A 135 19.34 -0.41 5.61
CA GLY A 135 20.23 0.73 5.79
C GLY A 135 19.89 1.92 4.90
N VAL A 136 18.63 2.03 4.49
CA VAL A 136 18.11 3.13 3.66
C VAL A 136 18.06 4.38 4.54
N SER A 137 19.22 5.01 4.70
CA SER A 137 19.42 6.27 5.44
C SER A 137 18.52 7.38 4.90
N SER A 138 18.10 7.28 3.62
CA SER A 138 17.20 8.21 2.94
C SER A 138 15.78 8.27 3.54
N PHE A 139 15.33 7.27 4.30
CA PHE A 139 14.07 7.41 5.07
C PHE A 139 14.17 8.47 6.17
N ARG A 140 15.38 8.76 6.70
CA ARG A 140 15.59 9.86 7.66
C ARG A 140 15.48 11.25 7.04
N ALA A 141 15.57 11.37 5.72
CA ALA A 141 15.52 12.65 5.03
C ALA A 141 14.08 13.13 4.77
N MET A 142 13.07 12.28 4.94
CA MET A 142 11.67 12.67 4.75
C MET A 142 11.13 13.43 5.97
N PRO A 143 10.32 14.49 5.77
CA PRO A 143 9.66 15.19 6.85
C PRO A 143 8.84 14.23 7.73
N GLN A 144 8.89 14.39 9.06
CA GLN A 144 8.09 13.56 9.96
C GLN A 144 6.58 13.66 9.67
N THR A 145 6.12 14.85 9.26
CA THR A 145 4.75 15.10 8.80
C THR A 145 4.36 14.20 7.63
N PHE A 146 5.29 13.94 6.70
CA PHE A 146 5.05 13.04 5.57
C PHE A 146 4.74 11.61 6.04
N MET A 147 5.55 11.10 6.98
CA MET A 147 5.37 9.75 7.53
C MET A 147 4.04 9.62 8.29
N VAL A 148 3.69 10.61 9.11
CA VAL A 148 2.43 10.61 9.87
C VAL A 148 1.23 10.63 8.92
N ILE A 149 1.24 11.48 7.89
CA ILE A 149 0.19 11.52 6.87
C ILE A 149 0.09 10.17 6.16
N GLY A 150 1.22 9.54 5.81
CA GLY A 150 1.25 8.21 5.21
C GLY A 150 0.57 7.15 6.08
N TYR A 151 0.83 7.13 7.39
CA TYR A 151 0.16 6.19 8.29
C TYR A 151 -1.34 6.43 8.40
N VAL A 152 -1.77 7.70 8.54
CA VAL A 152 -3.20 8.05 8.62
C VAL A 152 -3.93 7.66 7.34
N LEU A 153 -3.36 7.96 6.17
CA LEU A 153 -3.94 7.59 4.89
C LEU A 153 -4.00 6.07 4.71
N GLY A 154 -2.94 5.36 5.08
CA GLY A 154 -2.94 3.89 5.10
C GLY A 154 -4.04 3.32 6.01
N PHE A 155 -4.23 3.89 7.20
CA PHE A 155 -5.33 3.47 8.08
C PHE A 155 -6.69 3.63 7.40
N VAL A 156 -6.93 4.76 6.72
CA VAL A 156 -8.17 5.03 5.98
C VAL A 156 -8.37 4.03 4.83
N GLU A 157 -7.33 3.74 4.06
CA GLU A 157 -7.38 2.75 2.97
C GLU A 157 -7.79 1.36 3.48
N TYR A 158 -7.22 0.90 4.59
CA TYR A 158 -7.57 -0.39 5.18
C TYR A 158 -8.95 -0.38 5.84
N CYS A 159 -9.42 0.74 6.38
CA CYS A 159 -10.81 0.90 6.78
C CYS A 159 -11.76 0.71 5.60
N ILE A 160 -11.50 1.38 4.46
CA ILE A 160 -12.32 1.25 3.24
C ILE A 160 -12.33 -0.21 2.76
N LEU A 161 -11.16 -0.86 2.73
CA LEU A 161 -11.03 -2.27 2.42
C LEU A 161 -11.94 -3.14 3.31
N GLY A 162 -11.89 -2.93 4.63
CA GLY A 162 -12.69 -3.66 5.60
C GLY A 162 -14.19 -3.40 5.44
N LEU A 163 -14.60 -2.15 5.25
CA LEU A 163 -16.00 -1.77 5.01
C LEU A 163 -16.58 -2.49 3.80
N VAL A 164 -15.85 -2.48 2.67
CA VAL A 164 -16.27 -3.11 1.41
C VAL A 164 -16.34 -4.63 1.56
N ILE A 165 -15.30 -5.25 2.14
CA ILE A 165 -15.27 -6.70 2.35
C ILE A 165 -16.44 -7.14 3.24
N GLY A 166 -16.65 -6.46 4.37
CA GLY A 166 -17.70 -6.79 5.32
C GLY A 166 -19.09 -6.66 4.71
N ALA A 167 -19.36 -5.55 4.01
CA ALA A 167 -20.64 -5.30 3.37
C ALA A 167 -20.96 -6.30 2.24
N LEU A 168 -20.00 -6.55 1.34
CA LEU A 168 -20.22 -7.41 0.18
C LEU A 168 -20.29 -8.89 0.55
N HIS A 169 -19.40 -9.36 1.44
CA HIS A 169 -19.43 -10.75 1.88
C HIS A 169 -20.73 -11.06 2.65
N TYR A 170 -21.20 -10.12 3.47
CA TYR A 170 -22.50 -10.25 4.13
C TYR A 170 -23.64 -10.35 3.11
N LYS A 171 -23.67 -9.43 2.14
CA LYS A 171 -24.69 -9.39 1.08
C LYS A 171 -24.73 -10.68 0.25
N TRP A 172 -23.58 -11.26 -0.08
CA TRP A 172 -23.48 -12.37 -1.04
C TRP A 172 -23.45 -13.77 -0.44
N TYR A 173 -23.19 -13.90 0.87
CA TYR A 173 -23.09 -15.22 1.50
C TYR A 173 -23.88 -15.30 2.80
N ILE A 174 -23.65 -14.41 3.76
CA ILE A 174 -24.26 -14.52 5.09
C ILE A 174 -25.78 -14.34 5.01
N ARG A 175 -26.27 -13.27 4.38
CA ARG A 175 -27.71 -13.00 4.24
C ARG A 175 -28.46 -14.11 3.48
N THR A 176 -27.77 -14.86 2.63
CA THR A 176 -28.38 -15.94 1.83
C THR A 176 -28.27 -17.32 2.48
N ALA A 177 -27.48 -17.44 3.54
CA ALA A 177 -27.26 -18.68 4.28
C ALA A 177 -28.07 -18.73 5.59
N GLU A 178 -28.57 -17.57 6.05
CA GLU A 178 -29.60 -17.40 7.08
C GLU A 178 -31.01 -17.44 6.45
#